data_AF-Q4KHM6-F1
#
_entry.id   AF-Q4KHM6-F1
#
_cell.length_a   1.000
_cell.length_b   1.000
_cell.length_c   1.000
_cell.angle_alpha   90.00
_cell.angle_beta   90.00
_cell.angle_gamma   90.00
#
_symmetry.space_group_name_H-M   'P 1'
#
loop_
_entity.id
_entity.type
_entity.pdbx_description
1 polymer ?
#
loop_
_entity_poly.entity_id
_entity_poly.type
_entity_poly.pdbx_seq_one_letter_code
_entity_poly.pdbx_strand_id
1 'polypeptide(L)'
;MENVYLDASDHQPRGAYFSERQLQPCELDEAARYCVDDQYHGLAVSAVMIPYRGPFSVHALYLKDSVDSVRQRLGTAFFGDGRERPLLTEDRHTPGSSVLYCDPQSQ
;
A
#
# COMPACT_ATOMS: atom_id res chain seq x y z
N MET A 1 -21.22 -4.90 -6.79
CA MET A 1 -20.39 -4.04 -7.66
C MET A 1 -18.97 -4.21 -7.19
N GLU A 2 -18.11 -4.82 -8.02
CA GLU A 2 -16.68 -4.88 -7.73
C GLU A 2 -16.13 -3.47 -7.94
N ASN A 3 -15.55 -2.89 -6.88
CA ASN A 3 -14.81 -1.64 -7.02
C ASN A 3 -13.48 -1.97 -7.67
N VAL A 4 -13.48 -2.05 -9.00
CA VAL A 4 -12.28 -2.34 -9.78
C VAL A 4 -11.46 -1.05 -9.86
N TYR A 5 -10.43 -0.95 -9.02
CA TYR A 5 -9.59 0.25 -8.92
C TYR A 5 -8.57 0.36 -10.05
N LEU A 6 -8.30 -0.72 -10.76
CA LEU A 6 -7.60 -0.70 -12.04
C LEU A 6 -8.54 -1.29 -13.05
N ASP A 7 -9.03 -0.45 -13.94
CA ASP A 7 -9.95 -0.87 -14.99
C ASP A 7 -9.32 -2.02 -15.79
N ALA A 8 -9.99 -3.18 -15.80
CA ALA A 8 -9.42 -4.39 -16.38
C ALA A 8 -9.27 -4.33 -17.90
N SER A 9 -9.83 -3.31 -18.56
CA SER A 9 -9.76 -3.13 -20.01
C SER A 9 -8.62 -2.22 -20.45
N ASP A 10 -8.31 -1.17 -19.68
CA ASP A 10 -7.28 -0.17 -20.02
C ASP A 10 -6.16 -0.04 -18.97
N HIS A 11 -6.25 -0.81 -17.87
CA HIS A 11 -5.37 -0.79 -16.71
C HIS A 11 -5.21 0.60 -16.06
N GLN A 12 -6.19 1.49 -16.23
CA GLN A 12 -6.14 2.82 -15.64
C GLN A 12 -6.64 2.80 -14.18
N PRO A 13 -5.94 3.49 -13.26
CA PRO A 13 -6.43 3.69 -11.91
C PRO A 13 -7.76 4.45 -11.91
N ARG A 14 -8.74 3.93 -11.19
CA ARG A 14 -10.03 4.56 -10.88
C ARG A 14 -10.07 4.84 -9.38
N GLY A 15 -10.59 6.01 -9.00
CA GLY A 15 -10.71 6.43 -7.59
C GLY A 15 -10.06 7.79 -7.35
N ALA A 16 -10.69 8.61 -6.49
CA ALA A 16 -10.39 10.04 -6.32
C ALA A 16 -8.90 10.31 -6.02
N TYR A 17 -8.29 9.52 -5.12
CA TYR A 17 -6.88 9.70 -4.76
C TYR A 17 -5.94 9.65 -5.98
N PHE A 18 -6.16 8.70 -6.90
CA PHE A 18 -5.32 8.51 -8.09
C PHE A 18 -5.67 9.48 -9.21
N SER A 19 -6.97 9.70 -9.46
CA SER A 19 -7.41 10.59 -10.53
C SER A 19 -7.05 12.06 -10.26
N GLU A 20 -7.15 12.51 -9.01
CA GLU A 20 -6.80 13.89 -8.63
C GLU A 20 -5.29 14.14 -8.72
N ARG A 21 -4.49 13.12 -8.41
CA ARG A 21 -3.02 13.18 -8.43
C ARG A 21 -2.41 12.75 -9.77
N GLN A 22 -3.23 12.32 -10.72
CA GLN A 22 -2.82 11.79 -12.02
C GLN A 22 -1.72 10.72 -11.90
N LEU A 23 -1.81 9.87 -10.88
CA LEU A 23 -0.78 8.87 -10.61
C LEU A 23 -0.79 7.81 -11.71
N GLN A 24 0.41 7.47 -12.19
CA GLN A 24 0.63 6.36 -13.11
C GLN A 24 1.38 5.25 -12.37
N PRO A 25 1.07 3.98 -12.64
CA PRO A 25 1.79 2.88 -12.02
C PRO A 25 3.25 2.89 -12.49
N CYS A 26 4.19 2.68 -11.55
CA CYS A 26 5.61 2.52 -11.88
C CYS A 26 5.97 1.05 -12.12
N GLU A 27 5.13 0.11 -11.66
CA GLU A 27 5.27 -1.32 -11.88
C GLU A 27 3.87 -1.94 -11.97
N LEU A 28 3.70 -2.86 -12.92
CA LEU A 28 2.47 -3.61 -13.19
C LEU A 28 2.82 -5.08 -13.27
N ASP A 29 2.39 -5.86 -12.28
CA ASP A 29 2.52 -7.33 -12.28
C ASP A 29 1.18 -7.96 -11.85
N GLU A 30 1.12 -8.74 -10.77
CA GLU A 30 -0.12 -9.26 -10.18
C GLU A 30 -0.94 -8.20 -9.42
N ALA A 31 -0.33 -7.02 -9.19
CA ALA A 31 -0.95 -5.80 -8.68
C ALA A 31 -0.28 -4.59 -9.32
N ALA A 32 -0.88 -3.39 -9.19
CA ALA A 32 -0.19 -2.16 -9.56
C ALA A 32 0.50 -1.53 -8.37
N ARG A 33 1.75 -1.13 -8.58
CA ARG A 33 2.54 -0.32 -7.66
C ARG A 33 2.62 1.10 -8.18
N TYR A 34 2.30 2.06 -7.32
CA TYR A 34 2.41 3.48 -7.60
C TYR A 34 3.54 4.06 -6.76
N CYS A 35 4.57 4.54 -7.42
CA CYS A 35 5.66 5.25 -6.76
C CYS A 35 5.16 6.64 -6.40
N VAL A 36 5.22 6.97 -5.12
CA VAL A 36 4.70 8.24 -4.57
C VAL A 36 5.77 8.89 -3.70
N ASP A 37 5.62 10.19 -3.50
CA ASP A 37 6.35 10.94 -2.48
C ASP A 37 5.32 11.56 -1.54
N ASP A 38 4.76 10.72 -0.66
CA ASP A 38 3.65 11.06 0.22
C ASP A 38 4.00 10.73 1.68
N GLN A 39 3.10 11.04 2.61
CA GLN A 39 3.28 10.77 4.03
C GLN A 39 2.08 10.07 4.66
N TYR A 40 2.35 9.16 5.58
CA TYR A 40 1.35 8.50 6.40
C TYR A 40 1.73 8.65 7.88
N HIS A 41 0.96 9.44 8.64
CA HIS A 41 1.29 9.78 10.04
C HIS A 41 2.74 10.28 10.23
N GLY A 42 3.25 11.06 9.27
CA GLY A 42 4.61 11.60 9.28
C GLY A 42 5.71 10.60 8.88
N LEU A 43 5.35 9.39 8.45
CA LEU A 43 6.26 8.42 7.83
C LEU A 43 6.28 8.62 6.33
N ALA A 44 7.47 8.56 5.72
CA ALA A 44 7.60 8.72 4.28
C ALA A 44 7.15 7.45 3.55
N VAL A 45 6.15 7.59 2.67
CA VAL A 45 5.67 6.52 1.80
C VAL A 45 6.39 6.62 0.46
N SER A 46 7.05 5.54 0.05
CA SER A 46 7.75 5.46 -1.24
C SER A 46 6.89 4.83 -2.34
N ALA A 47 5.93 3.99 -1.96
CA ALA A 47 4.98 3.42 -2.89
C ALA A 47 3.70 2.97 -2.20
N VAL A 48 2.64 2.86 -2.99
CA VAL A 48 1.40 2.17 -2.60
C VAL A 48 1.12 1.04 -3.58
N MET A 49 0.63 -0.10 -3.07
CA MET A 49 0.18 -1.22 -3.90
C MET A 49 -1.32 -1.40 -3.81
N ILE A 50 -1.91 -1.69 -4.96
CA ILE A 50 -3.34 -1.90 -5.11
C ILE A 50 -3.57 -3.12 -6.01
N PRO A 51 -4.32 -4.13 -5.53
CA PRO A 51 -4.69 -5.27 -6.34
C PRO A 51 -5.71 -4.84 -7.41
N TYR A 52 -5.68 -5.50 -8.56
CA TYR A 52 -6.65 -5.24 -9.64
C TYR A 52 -8.09 -5.54 -9.24
N ARG A 53 -8.28 -6.43 -8.25
CA ARG A 53 -9.59 -6.90 -7.80
C ARG A 53 -9.66 -6.86 -6.28
N GLY A 54 -10.78 -6.36 -5.77
CA GLY A 54 -11.07 -6.33 -4.33
C GLY A 54 -11.61 -4.96 -3.90
N PRO A 55 -12.20 -4.87 -2.71
CA PRO A 55 -12.78 -3.62 -2.22
C PRO A 55 -11.75 -2.58 -1.76
N PHE A 56 -10.44 -2.83 -1.95
CA PHE A 56 -9.37 -2.08 -1.30
C PHE A 56 -8.95 -0.84 -2.08
N SER A 57 -9.02 0.33 -1.43
CA SER A 57 -8.46 1.56 -1.98
C SER A 57 -6.93 1.56 -1.97
N VAL A 58 -6.32 0.89 -0.98
CA VAL A 58 -4.88 0.64 -0.84
C VAL A 58 -4.71 -0.68 -0.12
N HIS A 59 -3.88 -1.57 -0.64
CA HIS A 59 -3.59 -2.87 -0.02
C HIS A 59 -2.26 -2.86 0.75
N ALA A 60 -1.26 -2.11 0.30
CA ALA A 60 -0.02 -1.95 1.05
C ALA A 60 0.59 -0.56 0.90
N LEU A 61 1.22 -0.10 1.98
CA LEU A 61 2.09 1.07 2.01
C LEU A 61 3.54 0.62 2.16
N TYR A 62 4.40 1.06 1.23
CA TYR A 62 5.85 0.88 1.33
C TYR A 62 6.44 2.11 2.00
N LEU A 63 7.06 1.91 3.15
CA LEU A 63 7.58 2.96 4.01
C LEU A 63 9.10 2.94 3.94
N LYS A 64 9.73 4.11 3.82
CA LYS A 64 11.21 4.23 3.76
C LYS A 64 11.89 3.81 5.08
N ASP A 65 11.14 3.81 6.17
CA ASP A 65 11.60 3.53 7.53
C ASP A 65 11.53 2.02 7.87
N SER A 66 12.37 1.60 8.82
CA SER A 66 12.40 0.21 9.32
C SER A 66 11.16 -0.14 10.12
N VAL A 67 10.87 -1.44 10.25
CA VAL A 67 9.75 -1.95 11.07
C VAL A 67 9.76 -1.37 12.49
N ASP A 68 10.93 -1.33 13.14
CA ASP A 68 11.04 -0.81 14.50
C ASP A 68 10.74 0.69 14.58
N SER A 69 11.23 1.48 13.63
CA SER A 69 10.96 2.93 13.56
C SER A 69 9.48 3.21 13.32
N VAL A 70 8.86 2.46 12.41
CA VAL A 70 7.42 2.56 12.12
C VAL A 70 6.60 2.16 13.35
N ARG A 71 7.00 1.10 14.06
CA ARG A 71 6.34 0.66 15.30
C ARG A 71 6.36 1.72 16.38
N GLN A 72 7.50 2.36 16.59
CA GLN A 72 7.63 3.45 17.54
C GLN A 72 6.73 4.64 17.18
N ARG A 73 6.53 4.91 15.88
CA ARG A 73 5.74 6.05 15.40
C ARG A 73 4.23 5.81 15.46
N LEU A 74 3.74 4.69 14.94
CA LEU A 74 2.29 4.44 14.81
C LEU A 74 1.70 3.81 16.08
N GLY A 75 2.51 3.10 16.87
CA GLY A 75 2.05 2.38 18.05
C GLY A 75 1.32 1.07 17.73
N THR A 76 1.13 0.22 18.75
CA THR A 76 0.70 -1.19 18.59
C THR A 76 -0.70 -1.38 17.99
N ALA A 77 -1.52 -0.33 17.96
CA ALA A 77 -2.86 -0.35 17.37
C ALA A 77 -2.85 -0.55 15.84
N PHE A 78 -1.74 -0.22 15.17
CA PHE A 78 -1.61 -0.34 13.71
C PHE A 78 -1.07 -1.70 13.25
N PHE A 79 -0.81 -2.64 14.17
CA PHE A 79 -0.16 -3.91 13.84
C PHE A 79 -0.93 -5.10 14.39
N GLY A 80 -1.14 -6.10 13.55
CA GLY A 80 -1.70 -7.40 13.89
C GLY A 80 -1.17 -8.49 12.98
N ASP A 81 -2.03 -9.44 12.66
CA ASP A 81 -1.69 -10.70 12.02
C ASP A 81 -1.86 -10.70 10.49
N GLY A 82 -2.35 -9.61 9.91
CA GLY A 82 -2.70 -9.57 8.49
C GLY A 82 -3.91 -10.46 8.17
N ARG A 83 -4.79 -10.70 9.15
CA ARG A 83 -6.16 -11.23 8.92
C ARG A 83 -7.26 -10.32 9.45
N GLU A 84 -7.10 -9.82 10.67
CA GLU A 84 -8.10 -8.92 11.27
C GLU A 84 -7.59 -7.49 11.39
N ARG A 85 -6.28 -7.30 11.20
CA ARG A 85 -5.55 -6.09 11.52
C ARG A 85 -4.31 -5.97 10.64
N PRO A 86 -3.89 -4.73 10.29
CA PRO A 86 -2.79 -4.53 9.35
C PRO A 86 -1.51 -5.25 9.76
N LEU A 87 -0.80 -5.82 8.78
CA LEU A 87 0.47 -6.50 9.01
C LEU A 87 1.63 -5.58 8.65
N LEU A 88 2.56 -5.35 9.58
CA LEU A 88 3.81 -4.66 9.32
C LEU A 88 4.97 -5.66 9.27
N THR A 89 5.68 -5.68 8.15
CA THR A 89 6.84 -6.55 7.90
C THR A 89 7.95 -5.79 7.18
N GLU A 90 9.13 -6.38 7.08
CA GLU A 90 10.25 -5.84 6.29
C GLU A 90 9.95 -5.88 4.79
N ASP A 91 10.38 -4.86 4.06
CA ASP A 91 10.40 -4.91 2.59
C ASP A 91 11.54 -5.80 2.13
N ARG A 92 11.20 -6.88 1.43
CA ARG A 92 12.18 -7.86 0.90
C ARG A 92 13.04 -7.27 -0.21
N HIS A 93 12.59 -6.22 -0.88
CA HIS A 93 13.29 -5.63 -2.01
C HIS A 93 14.20 -4.48 -1.59
N THR A 94 13.91 -3.84 -0.45
CA THR A 94 14.60 -2.63 0.00
C THR A 94 15.03 -2.78 1.46
N PRO A 95 16.28 -3.23 1.71
CA PRO A 95 16.78 -3.42 3.07
C PRO A 95 16.66 -2.17 3.94
N GLY A 96 16.21 -2.35 5.18
CA GLY A 96 16.02 -1.25 6.15
C GLY A 96 14.69 -0.50 6.02
N SER A 97 13.84 -0.88 5.06
CA SER A 97 12.51 -0.32 4.86
C SER A 97 11.42 -1.33 5.22
N SER A 98 10.15 -0.92 5.21
CA SER A 98 9.04 -1.76 5.66
C SER A 98 7.80 -1.64 4.80
N VAL A 99 6.93 -2.65 4.91
CA VAL A 99 5.66 -2.72 4.22
C VAL A 99 4.55 -2.90 5.25
N LEU A 100 3.59 -1.98 5.25
CA LEU A 100 2.35 -2.08 6.02
C LEU A 100 1.24 -2.55 5.09
N TYR A 101 0.84 -3.80 5.23
CA TYR A 101 -0.31 -4.35 4.51
C TYR A 101 -1.60 -3.99 5.24
N CYS A 102 -2.50 -3.32 4.53
CA CYS A 102 -3.79 -2.86 4.99
C CYS A 102 -4.84 -3.93 4.64
N ASP A 103 -5.27 -4.65 5.66
CA ASP A 103 -5.88 -5.97 5.58
C ASP A 103 -7.29 -6.07 4.95
N PRO A 104 -7.76 -7.29 4.56
CA PRO A 104 -8.34 -8.28 5.49
C PRO A 104 -7.85 -9.73 5.36
N GLN A 105 -6.98 -10.14 4.43
CA GLN A 105 -6.15 -11.36 4.60
C GLN A 105 -4.84 -11.20 3.82
N SER A 106 -4.04 -10.25 4.27
CA SER A 106 -2.85 -9.75 3.60
C SER A 106 -1.66 -10.73 3.58
N GLN A 107 -1.71 -11.70 2.65
CA GLN A 107 -0.64 -12.15 1.74
C GLN A 107 -1.20 -13.10 0.68
#